data_AF-A0A852NS39-F1
#
_entry.id   AF-A0A852NS39-F1
#
_cell.length_a   1.000
_cell.length_b   1.000
_cell.length_c   1.000
_cell.angle_alpha   90.00
_cell.angle_beta   90.00
_cell.angle_gamma   90.00
#
_symmetry.space_group_name_H-M   'P 1'
#
loop_
_entity.id
_entity.type
_entity.pdbx_description
1 polymer ?
#
loop_
_entity_poly.entity_id
_entity_poly.type
_entity_poly.pdbx_seq_one_letter_code
_entity_poly.pdbx_strand_id
1 'polypeptide(L)'
;MRRLLELHILKLVALYTVWVALQEVPLGVLGLGAQPGPPPEVLTQPLPQVSVMNFLLVLLWALAMPYCRFRHMASCLSTVWTCIIIVCKMLYQLEIVDPREYSSNCTQPQHNSTNLTPEELGNSTLYRGPVDPANWFGIRKGFPSLGYIQNHLQVLLLLVFEAVVYRRQQYHRRQHQLVAPVTETIFEDVSREHLDLGLVSCAKYFLNYFYYKF
;
A
#
# COMPACT_ATOMS: atom_id res chain seq x y z
N MET A 1 23.19 2.68 11.25
CA MET A 1 22.56 2.29 9.95
C MET A 1 21.86 0.93 10.00
N ARG A 2 22.54 -0.22 10.11
CA ARG A 2 21.86 -1.56 10.06
C ARG A 2 20.76 -1.77 11.09
N ARG A 3 20.95 -1.28 12.32
CA ARG A 3 19.97 -1.40 13.42
C ARG A 3 18.75 -0.49 13.25
N LEU A 4 18.97 0.73 12.77
CA LEU A 4 17.89 1.65 12.38
C LEU A 4 17.02 1.02 11.29
N LEU A 5 17.65 0.39 10.29
CA LEU A 5 16.93 -0.29 9.23
C LEU A 5 16.12 -1.48 9.76
N GLU A 6 16.65 -2.28 10.69
CA GLU A 6 15.90 -3.36 11.35
C GLU A 6 14.58 -2.90 11.97
N LEU A 7 14.63 -1.77 12.67
CA LEU A 7 13.51 -1.24 13.45
C LEU A 7 12.48 -0.53 12.58
N HIS A 8 12.93 0.19 11.55
CA HIS A 8 12.08 1.05 10.74
C HIS A 8 11.65 0.45 9.40
N ILE A 9 12.31 -0.62 8.91
CA ILE A 9 11.99 -1.19 7.59
C ILE A 9 10.54 -1.67 7.54
N LEU A 10 10.03 -2.26 8.62
CA LEU A 10 8.67 -2.78 8.66
C LEU A 10 7.61 -1.65 8.60
N LYS A 11 7.88 -0.52 9.26
CA LYS A 11 7.02 0.68 9.19
C LYS A 11 7.05 1.27 7.78
N LEU A 12 8.21 1.29 7.14
CA LEU A 12 8.38 1.79 5.77
C LEU A 12 7.62 0.91 4.77
N VAL A 13 7.74 -0.42 4.89
CA VAL A 13 6.97 -1.38 4.07
C VAL A 13 5.47 -1.19 4.28
N ALA A 14 5.01 -1.09 5.52
CA ALA A 14 3.60 -0.86 5.83
C ALA A 14 3.08 0.45 5.23
N LEU A 15 3.81 1.55 5.40
CA LEU A 15 3.43 2.86 4.85
C LEU A 15 3.39 2.84 3.32
N TYR A 16 4.39 2.24 2.68
CA TYR A 16 4.48 2.18 1.23
C TYR A 16 3.41 1.27 0.62
N THR A 17 3.13 0.11 1.22
CA THR A 17 2.06 -0.79 0.77
C THR A 17 0.68 -0.14 0.87
N VAL A 18 0.40 0.59 1.97
CA VAL A 18 -0.84 1.35 2.13
C VAL A 18 -0.93 2.50 1.14
N TRP A 19 0.18 3.24 0.94
CA TRP A 19 0.25 4.29 -0.08
C TRP A 19 -0.08 3.75 -1.47
N VAL A 20 0.54 2.64 -1.89
CA VAL A 20 0.26 2.01 -3.19
C VAL A 20 -1.20 1.54 -3.29
N ALA A 21 -1.75 0.96 -2.22
CA ALA A 21 -3.15 0.54 -2.20
C ALA A 21 -4.12 1.73 -2.32
N LEU A 22 -3.77 2.88 -1.75
CA LEU A 22 -4.53 4.14 -1.84
C LEU A 22 -4.25 4.91 -3.13
N GLN A 23 -3.12 4.73 -3.80
CA GLN A 23 -2.82 5.41 -5.06
C GLN A 23 -3.61 4.83 -6.25
N GLU A 24 -3.99 3.55 -6.16
CA GLU A 24 -4.90 2.90 -7.13
C GLU A 24 -6.34 3.42 -7.00
N VAL A 25 -6.63 4.19 -5.95
CA VAL A 25 -7.82 5.04 -5.89
C VAL A 25 -7.55 6.30 -6.75
N PRO A 26 -8.37 6.58 -7.78
CA PRO A 26 -8.16 7.76 -8.62
C PRO A 26 -8.00 9.03 -7.78
N LEU A 27 -6.92 9.74 -8.11
CA LEU A 27 -6.36 10.94 -7.49
C LEU A 27 -7.26 12.19 -7.62
N GLY A 28 -8.55 12.05 -7.32
CA GLY A 28 -9.49 13.18 -7.15
C GLY A 28 -9.48 13.77 -5.74
N VAL A 29 -8.81 13.12 -4.78
CA VAL A 29 -8.91 13.43 -3.35
C VAL A 29 -7.86 14.45 -2.89
N LEU A 30 -6.78 14.68 -3.63
CA LEU A 30 -5.76 15.68 -3.31
C LEU A 30 -5.90 16.87 -4.27
N GLY A 31 -6.83 17.78 -3.95
CA GLY A 31 -7.09 19.02 -4.67
C GLY A 31 -5.92 20.00 -4.66
N LEU A 32 -4.82 19.67 -5.34
CA LEU A 32 -3.69 20.56 -5.60
C LEU A 32 -3.46 20.68 -7.10
N GLY A 33 -4.04 21.71 -7.70
CA GLY A 33 -3.69 22.18 -9.04
C GLY A 33 -4.88 22.47 -9.95
N ALA A 34 -5.68 23.49 -9.64
CA ALA A 34 -6.63 24.06 -10.59
C ALA A 34 -6.17 25.47 -11.00
N GLN A 35 -5.66 25.60 -12.24
CA GLN A 35 -5.62 26.86 -13.00
C GLN A 35 -7.00 27.07 -13.66
N PRO A 36 -7.50 28.32 -13.83
CA PRO A 36 -8.83 28.57 -14.34
C PRO A 36 -8.83 28.65 -15.88
N GLY A 37 -9.57 27.74 -16.51
CA GLY A 37 -9.93 27.74 -17.93
C GLY A 37 -11.44 27.45 -18.09
N PRO A 38 -12.05 27.72 -19.26
CA PRO A 38 -13.50 27.86 -19.45
C PRO A 38 -14.25 26.51 -19.35
N PRO A 39 -15.60 26.52 -19.27
CA PRO A 39 -16.40 25.73 -18.35
C PRO A 39 -16.22 24.21 -18.52
N PRO A 40 -16.17 23.44 -17.43
CA PRO A 40 -15.86 22.03 -17.51
C PRO A 40 -17.05 21.25 -18.07
N GLU A 41 -16.81 20.54 -19.17
CA GLU A 41 -17.48 19.26 -19.41
C GLU A 41 -17.37 18.46 -18.10
N VAL A 42 -18.51 18.07 -17.55
CA VAL A 42 -18.62 17.41 -16.24
C VAL A 42 -17.92 16.06 -16.31
N LEU A 43 -16.61 16.07 -16.06
CA LEU A 43 -15.81 14.90 -15.75
C LEU A 43 -16.17 14.52 -14.31
N THR A 44 -17.36 13.95 -14.12
CA THR A 44 -17.75 13.25 -12.91
C THR A 44 -16.74 12.13 -12.70
N GLN A 45 -15.79 12.40 -11.80
CA GLN A 45 -14.70 11.50 -11.46
C GLN A 45 -15.28 10.21 -10.89
N PRO A 46 -14.81 9.03 -11.32
CA PRO A 46 -15.28 7.77 -10.76
C PRO A 46 -14.98 7.74 -9.27
N LEU A 47 -15.97 7.30 -8.47
CA LEU A 47 -15.75 7.00 -7.06
C LEU A 47 -14.48 6.14 -6.90
N PRO A 48 -13.78 6.29 -5.77
CA PRO A 48 -12.59 5.50 -5.46
C PRO A 48 -12.96 4.00 -5.42
N GLN A 49 -12.78 3.29 -6.53
CA GLN A 49 -12.96 1.84 -6.55
C GLN A 49 -11.74 1.21 -5.88
N VAL A 50 -11.90 0.92 -4.59
CA VAL A 50 -10.90 0.18 -3.82
C VAL A 50 -10.89 -1.25 -4.37
N SER A 51 -9.75 -1.68 -4.93
CA SER A 51 -9.55 -3.06 -5.35
C SER A 51 -9.66 -4.00 -4.14
N VAL A 52 -10.49 -5.03 -4.25
CA VAL A 52 -10.58 -6.11 -3.24
C VAL A 52 -9.20 -6.74 -2.99
N MET A 53 -8.39 -6.90 -4.04
CA MET A 53 -7.05 -7.49 -3.90
C MET A 53 -6.10 -6.60 -3.09
N ASN A 54 -6.17 -5.28 -3.26
CA ASN A 54 -5.37 -4.34 -2.47
C ASN A 54 -5.88 -4.21 -1.02
N PHE A 55 -7.19 -4.36 -0.78
CA PHE A 55 -7.76 -4.33 0.56
C PHE A 55 -7.16 -5.41 1.47
N LEU A 56 -6.89 -6.62 0.92
CA LEU A 56 -6.25 -7.69 1.68
C LEU A 56 -4.82 -7.34 2.12
N LEU A 57 -4.05 -6.59 1.31
CA LEU A 57 -2.75 -6.07 1.73
C LEU A 57 -2.89 -5.06 2.87
N VAL A 58 -3.82 -4.13 2.75
CA VAL A 58 -4.08 -3.13 3.80
C VAL A 58 -4.49 -3.80 5.10
N LEU A 59 -5.37 -4.81 5.04
CA LEU A 59 -5.81 -5.56 6.21
C LEU A 59 -4.65 -6.31 6.89
N LEU A 60 -3.81 -7.00 6.12
CA LEU A 60 -2.64 -7.70 6.63
C LEU A 60 -1.70 -6.74 7.39
N TRP A 61 -1.41 -5.58 6.81
CA TRP A 61 -0.52 -4.58 7.42
C TRP A 61 -1.17 -3.83 8.59
N ALA A 62 -2.47 -3.56 8.53
CA ALA A 62 -3.22 -2.98 9.64
C ALA A 62 -3.21 -3.89 10.88
N LEU A 63 -3.24 -5.22 10.70
CA LEU A 63 -3.10 -6.19 11.78
C LEU A 63 -1.64 -6.39 12.22
N ALA A 64 -0.67 -6.32 11.31
CA ALA A 64 0.75 -6.50 11.66
C ALA A 64 1.32 -5.36 12.53
N MET A 65 0.80 -4.14 12.40
CA MET A 65 1.26 -2.98 13.17
C MET A 65 1.03 -3.13 14.69
N PRO A 66 -0.18 -3.46 15.18
CA PRO A 66 -0.43 -3.69 16.60
C PRO A 66 0.08 -5.06 17.09
N TYR A 67 0.02 -6.11 16.27
CA TYR A 67 0.37 -7.48 16.70
C TYR A 67 1.81 -7.86 16.30
N CYS A 68 2.78 -7.63 17.20
CA CYS A 68 4.20 -7.91 16.96
C CYS A 68 4.51 -9.35 16.52
N ARG A 69 3.78 -10.36 17.03
CA ARG A 69 3.97 -11.76 16.63
C ARG A 69 3.53 -12.04 15.20
N PHE A 70 2.57 -11.29 14.70
CA PHE A 70 2.02 -11.48 13.36
C PHE A 70 2.87 -10.83 12.27
N ARG A 71 3.81 -9.95 12.63
CA ARG A 71 4.68 -9.21 11.69
C ARG A 71 5.38 -10.11 10.66
N HIS A 72 6.04 -11.18 11.13
CA HIS A 72 6.75 -12.09 10.23
C HIS A 72 5.78 -12.87 9.32
N MET A 73 4.64 -13.31 9.87
CA MET A 73 3.61 -14.00 9.09
C MET A 73 3.01 -13.06 8.03
N ALA A 74 2.74 -11.79 8.39
CA ALA A 74 2.21 -10.79 7.48
C ALA A 74 3.17 -10.45 6.33
N SER A 75 4.47 -10.36 6.58
CA SER A 75 5.47 -10.17 5.52
C SER A 75 5.46 -11.34 4.52
N CYS A 76 5.46 -12.58 5.02
CA CYS A 76 5.39 -13.78 4.17
C CYS A 76 4.07 -13.83 3.36
N LEU A 77 2.92 -13.63 4.03
CA LEU A 77 1.60 -13.65 3.38
C LEU A 77 1.45 -12.52 2.35
N SER A 78 1.93 -11.31 2.67
CA SER A 78 1.88 -10.18 1.73
C SER A 78 2.79 -10.40 0.52
N THR A 79 3.93 -11.08 0.68
CA THR A 79 4.80 -11.45 -0.45
C THR A 79 4.09 -12.41 -1.40
N VAL A 80 3.52 -13.50 -0.87
CA VAL A 80 2.76 -14.49 -1.68
C VAL A 80 1.58 -13.80 -2.37
N TRP A 81 0.83 -12.99 -1.63
CA TRP A 81 -0.33 -12.28 -2.16
C TRP A 81 0.04 -11.27 -3.25
N THR A 82 1.14 -10.52 -3.07
CA THR A 82 1.64 -9.57 -4.09
C THR A 82 2.06 -10.32 -5.36
N CYS A 83 2.70 -11.48 -5.24
CA CYS A 83 3.02 -12.33 -6.39
C CYS A 83 1.75 -12.76 -7.14
N ILE A 84 0.70 -13.18 -6.42
CA ILE A 84 -0.60 -13.53 -7.02
C ILE A 84 -1.17 -12.33 -7.79
N ILE A 85 -1.18 -11.13 -7.19
CA ILE A 85 -1.66 -9.91 -7.87
C ILE A 85 -0.88 -9.65 -9.15
N ILE A 86 0.45 -9.72 -9.11
CA ILE A 86 1.30 -9.48 -10.28
C ILE A 86 1.00 -10.49 -11.39
N VAL A 87 0.89 -11.78 -11.07
CA VAL A 87 0.56 -12.83 -12.04
C VAL A 87 -0.83 -12.59 -12.63
N CYS A 88 -1.84 -12.32 -11.80
CA CYS A 88 -3.20 -12.02 -12.28
C CYS A 88 -3.24 -10.78 -13.18
N LYS A 89 -2.55 -9.70 -12.79
CA LYS A 89 -2.44 -8.48 -13.61
C LYS A 89 -1.74 -8.78 -14.93
N MET A 90 -0.67 -9.57 -14.95
CA MET A 90 0.07 -9.88 -16.18
C MET A 90 -0.70 -10.78 -17.12
N LEU A 91 -1.39 -11.79 -16.61
CA LEU A 91 -2.24 -12.68 -17.41
C LEU A 91 -3.41 -11.90 -18.06
N TYR A 92 -4.00 -10.94 -17.35
CA TYR A 92 -5.10 -10.14 -17.90
C TYR A 92 -4.68 -9.14 -18.99
N GLN A 93 -3.39 -8.75 -19.05
CA GLN A 93 -2.89 -7.89 -20.14
C GLN A 93 -2.69 -8.66 -21.45
N LEU A 94 -2.79 -9.99 -21.46
CA LEU A 94 -2.68 -10.78 -22.70
C LEU A 94 -3.84 -10.44 -23.65
N GLU A 95 -3.54 -10.41 -24.95
CA GLU A 95 -4.52 -10.07 -25.99
C GLU A 95 -5.72 -11.03 -26.03
N ILE A 96 -5.54 -12.27 -25.56
CA ILE A 96 -6.58 -13.31 -25.50
C ILE A 96 -7.75 -12.97 -24.55
N VAL A 97 -7.57 -12.04 -23.62
CA VAL A 97 -8.61 -11.64 -22.67
C VAL A 97 -9.26 -10.36 -23.15
N ASP A 98 -10.45 -10.46 -23.76
CA ASP A 98 -11.20 -9.30 -24.21
C ASP A 98 -12.26 -8.86 -23.20
N PRO A 99 -12.14 -7.65 -22.62
CA PRO A 99 -13.08 -7.16 -21.60
C PRO A 99 -14.50 -7.04 -22.14
N ARG A 100 -14.68 -6.88 -23.45
CA ARG A 100 -15.99 -6.73 -24.10
C ARG A 100 -16.85 -7.99 -24.00
N GLU A 101 -16.26 -9.18 -23.97
CA GLU A 101 -17.02 -10.44 -23.85
C GLU A 101 -17.57 -10.65 -22.42
N TYR A 102 -16.89 -10.09 -21.41
CA TYR A 102 -17.25 -10.27 -19.99
C TYR A 102 -17.97 -9.08 -19.38
N SER A 103 -18.08 -7.98 -20.13
CA SER A 103 -18.74 -6.77 -19.70
C SER A 103 -20.26 -6.96 -19.70
N SER A 104 -20.90 -6.65 -18.57
CA SER A 104 -22.36 -6.73 -18.45
C SER A 104 -22.97 -5.34 -18.47
N ASN A 105 -23.94 -5.11 -19.34
CA ASN A 105 -24.76 -3.90 -19.30
C ASN A 105 -25.84 -4.06 -18.23
N CYS A 106 -25.85 -3.17 -17.25
CA CYS A 106 -26.91 -3.11 -16.25
C CYS A 106 -28.13 -2.36 -16.83
N THR A 107 -29.28 -3.01 -16.82
CA THR A 107 -30.54 -2.40 -17.27
C THR A 107 -30.98 -1.32 -16.29
N GLN A 108 -31.30 -0.12 -16.78
CA GLN A 108 -31.74 0.97 -15.93
C GLN A 108 -33.09 0.63 -15.25
N PRO A 109 -33.22 0.80 -13.93
CA PRO A 109 -34.45 0.55 -13.21
C PRO A 109 -35.55 1.56 -13.58
N GLN A 110 -36.80 1.15 -13.38
CA GLN A 110 -37.96 2.00 -13.61
C GLN A 110 -38.01 3.14 -12.57
N HIS A 111 -38.41 4.32 -13.04
CA HIS A 111 -38.39 5.57 -12.28
C HIS A 111 -39.17 5.54 -10.94
N ASN A 112 -40.13 4.62 -10.82
CA ASN A 112 -41.00 4.46 -9.65
C ASN A 112 -40.40 3.58 -8.55
N SER A 113 -39.24 2.96 -8.80
CA SER A 113 -38.63 1.98 -7.90
C SER A 113 -37.42 2.52 -7.13
N THR A 114 -36.93 3.72 -7.47
CA THR A 114 -35.72 4.30 -6.89
C THR A 114 -35.92 5.77 -6.53
N ASN A 115 -35.41 6.21 -5.37
CA ASN A 115 -35.44 7.61 -4.91
C ASN A 115 -34.42 8.52 -5.62
N LEU A 116 -33.84 8.09 -6.73
CA LEU A 116 -32.78 8.82 -7.46
C LEU A 116 -33.34 9.50 -8.69
N THR A 117 -32.85 10.69 -8.99
CA THR A 117 -33.18 11.41 -10.23
C THR A 117 -32.56 10.71 -11.44
N PRO A 118 -33.11 10.84 -12.67
CA PRO A 118 -32.60 10.12 -13.83
C PRO A 118 -31.20 10.60 -14.23
N GLU A 119 -30.87 11.86 -13.92
CA GLU A 119 -29.55 12.44 -14.14
C GLU A 119 -28.50 11.89 -13.16
N GLU A 120 -28.86 11.68 -11.89
CA GLU A 120 -27.99 11.00 -10.91
C GLU A 120 -27.79 9.52 -11.25
N LEU A 121 -28.84 8.88 -11.77
CA LEU A 121 -28.80 7.48 -12.16
C LEU A 121 -27.88 7.29 -13.38
N GLY A 122 -27.99 8.14 -14.40
CA GLY A 122 -27.09 8.12 -15.58
C GLY A 122 -25.63 8.47 -15.25
N ASN A 123 -25.40 9.30 -14.23
CA ASN A 123 -24.06 9.61 -13.73
C ASN A 123 -23.46 8.52 -12.81
N SER A 124 -24.25 7.53 -12.40
CA SER A 124 -23.79 6.46 -11.53
C SER A 124 -22.86 5.49 -12.25
N THR A 125 -21.87 4.95 -11.53
CA THR A 125 -20.88 3.98 -12.04
C THR A 125 -21.50 2.72 -12.66
N LEU A 126 -22.73 2.38 -12.26
CA LEU A 126 -23.43 1.17 -12.72
C LEU A 126 -24.17 1.37 -14.05
N TYR A 127 -24.62 2.59 -14.36
CA TYR A 127 -25.48 2.87 -15.52
C TYR A 127 -24.83 3.77 -16.57
N ARG A 128 -23.63 4.30 -16.30
CA ARG A 128 -22.86 5.11 -17.26
C ARG A 128 -22.34 4.30 -18.47
N GLY A 129 -22.14 3.00 -18.30
CA GLY A 129 -21.61 2.13 -19.35
C GLY A 129 -21.50 0.66 -18.93
N PRO A 130 -21.00 -0.21 -19.82
CA PRO A 130 -20.80 -1.62 -19.53
C PRO A 130 -19.84 -1.79 -18.34
N VAL A 131 -20.26 -2.60 -17.36
CA VAL A 131 -19.49 -2.82 -16.14
C VAL A 131 -18.71 -4.12 -16.25
N ASP A 132 -17.40 -4.01 -16.12
CA ASP A 132 -16.50 -5.15 -16.04
C ASP A 132 -16.43 -5.66 -14.59
N PRO A 133 -16.83 -6.91 -14.30
CA PRO A 133 -16.72 -7.47 -12.96
C PRO A 133 -15.27 -7.51 -12.45
N ALA A 134 -14.30 -7.68 -13.34
CA ALA A 134 -12.87 -7.71 -13.04
C ALA A 134 -12.35 -6.38 -12.46
N ASN A 135 -13.02 -5.26 -12.79
CA ASN A 135 -12.66 -3.95 -12.29
C ASN A 135 -12.87 -3.84 -10.77
N TRP A 136 -13.87 -4.54 -10.21
CA TRP A 136 -14.09 -4.62 -8.76
C TRP A 136 -12.94 -5.33 -8.02
N PHE A 137 -12.38 -6.37 -8.66
CA PHE A 137 -11.17 -7.03 -8.16
C PHE A 137 -9.91 -6.16 -8.32
N GLY A 138 -9.98 -5.05 -9.08
CA GLY A 138 -8.88 -4.14 -9.33
C GLY A 138 -8.02 -4.52 -10.51
N ILE A 139 -8.55 -5.32 -11.44
CA ILE A 139 -7.87 -5.72 -12.66
C ILE A 139 -8.42 -4.87 -13.80
N ARG A 140 -7.53 -4.12 -14.46
CA ARG A 140 -7.87 -3.25 -15.60
C ARG A 140 -6.93 -3.54 -16.77
N LYS A 141 -7.48 -3.61 -17.99
CA LYS A 141 -6.68 -3.68 -19.23
C LYS A 141 -6.15 -2.25 -19.47
N GLY A 142 -4.84 -2.08 -19.44
CA GLY A 142 -4.21 -0.76 -19.40
C GLY A 142 -2.93 -0.75 -20.21
N PHE A 143 -2.87 0.13 -21.21
CA PHE A 143 -1.67 0.40 -21.99
C PHE A 143 -1.09 1.75 -21.53
N PRO A 144 0.18 1.84 -21.09
CA PRO A 144 1.24 0.83 -21.05
C PRO A 144 1.19 -0.10 -19.82
N SER A 145 1.46 -1.40 -20.03
CA SER A 145 1.39 -2.44 -19.00
C SER A 145 2.39 -2.28 -17.85
N LEU A 146 3.55 -1.66 -18.13
CA LEU A 146 4.67 -1.60 -17.20
C LEU A 146 4.43 -0.59 -16.05
N GLY A 147 3.88 0.60 -16.35
CA GLY A 147 3.56 1.60 -15.32
C GLY A 147 2.49 1.13 -14.33
N TYR A 148 1.54 0.32 -14.80
CA TYR A 148 0.46 -0.25 -13.98
C TYR A 148 0.96 -1.32 -12.97
N ILE A 149 2.10 -1.93 -13.25
CA ILE A 149 2.65 -3.04 -12.44
C ILE A 149 3.88 -2.61 -11.64
N GLN A 150 4.53 -1.50 -12.03
CA GLN A 150 5.66 -0.90 -11.33
C GLN A 150 5.40 -0.72 -9.84
N ASN A 151 4.21 -0.26 -9.44
CA ASN A 151 3.89 -0.04 -8.03
C ASN A 151 3.90 -1.36 -7.24
N HIS A 152 3.24 -2.40 -7.76
CA HIS A 152 3.23 -3.73 -7.14
C HIS A 152 4.61 -4.40 -7.15
N LEU A 153 5.44 -4.15 -8.18
CA LEU A 153 6.83 -4.59 -8.22
C LEU A 153 7.70 -3.88 -7.17
N GLN A 154 7.52 -2.59 -6.96
CA GLN A 154 8.22 -1.85 -5.91
C GLN A 154 7.83 -2.36 -4.52
N VAL A 155 6.55 -2.69 -4.31
CA VAL A 155 6.09 -3.34 -3.07
C VAL A 155 6.79 -4.69 -2.88
N LEU A 156 6.80 -5.54 -3.90
CA LEU A 156 7.48 -6.84 -3.86
C LEU A 156 8.98 -6.69 -3.56
N LEU A 157 9.65 -5.76 -4.24
CA LEU A 157 11.06 -5.47 -4.02
C LEU A 157 11.34 -5.04 -2.58
N LEU A 158 10.47 -4.21 -2.01
CA LEU A 158 10.60 -3.72 -0.64
C LEU A 158 10.37 -4.85 0.40
N LEU A 159 9.42 -5.75 0.15
CA LEU A 159 9.22 -6.97 0.95
C LEU A 159 10.44 -7.89 0.93
N VAL A 160 11.00 -8.14 -0.27
CA VAL A 160 12.22 -8.94 -0.42
C VAL A 160 13.40 -8.25 0.28
N PHE A 161 13.53 -6.93 0.17
CA PHE A 161 14.57 -6.17 0.84
C PHE A 161 14.46 -6.28 2.38
N GLU A 162 13.25 -6.23 2.95
CA GLU A 162 13.01 -6.48 4.37
C GLU A 162 13.50 -7.87 4.81
N ALA A 163 13.13 -8.92 4.07
CA ALA A 163 13.58 -10.28 4.34
C ALA A 163 15.13 -10.43 4.25
N VAL A 164 15.75 -9.76 3.26
CA VAL A 164 17.22 -9.75 3.10
C VAL A 164 17.90 -9.06 4.28
N VAL A 165 17.39 -7.91 4.74
CA VAL A 165 17.91 -7.19 5.89
C VAL A 165 17.84 -8.07 7.15
N TYR A 166 16.71 -8.70 7.39
CA TYR A 166 16.51 -9.60 8.53
C TYR A 166 17.46 -10.80 8.49
N ARG A 167 17.58 -11.48 7.34
CA ARG A 167 18.50 -12.61 7.16
C ARG A 167 19.96 -12.20 7.35
N ARG A 168 20.35 -11.05 6.81
CA ARG A 168 21.73 -10.54 6.93
C ARG A 168 22.08 -10.21 8.38
N GLN A 169 21.13 -9.67 9.15
CA GLN A 169 21.31 -9.42 10.58
C GLN A 169 21.42 -10.72 11.37
N GLN A 170 20.56 -11.70 11.08
CA GLN A 170 20.62 -13.02 11.71
C GLN A 170 21.96 -13.71 11.44
N TYR A 171 22.43 -13.67 10.20
CA TYR A 171 23.74 -14.21 9.81
C TYR A 171 24.88 -13.53 10.57
N HIS A 172 24.88 -12.20 10.62
CA HIS A 172 25.90 -11.43 11.35
C HIS A 172 25.92 -11.77 12.85
N ARG A 173 24.75 -11.92 13.49
CA ARG A 173 24.67 -12.32 14.91
C ARG A 173 25.22 -13.71 15.15
N ARG A 174 24.95 -14.66 14.24
CA ARG A 174 25.51 -16.03 14.32
C ARG A 174 27.02 -16.04 14.18
N GLN A 175 27.56 -15.28 13.22
CA GLN A 175 29.00 -15.23 12.95
C GLN A 175 29.78 -14.61 14.14
N HIS A 176 29.23 -13.57 14.76
CA HIS A 176 29.89 -12.88 15.87
C HIS A 176 29.41 -13.32 17.27
N GLN A 177 28.60 -14.38 17.36
CA GLN A 177 28.00 -14.88 18.62
C GLN A 177 27.29 -13.79 19.45
N LEU A 178 26.66 -12.82 18.78
CA LEU A 178 25.98 -11.70 19.42
C LEU A 178 24.55 -12.10 19.83
N VAL A 179 24.16 -11.74 21.06
CA VAL A 179 22.78 -11.93 21.56
C VAL A 179 21.84 -10.93 20.89
N ALA A 180 20.59 -11.33 20.66
CA ALA A 180 19.57 -10.42 20.16
C ALA A 180 19.32 -9.32 21.22
N PRO A 181 19.44 -8.04 20.87
CA PRO A 181 19.32 -6.98 21.85
C PRO A 181 17.89 -6.92 22.39
N VAL A 182 17.77 -6.79 23.71
CA VAL A 182 16.49 -6.74 24.43
C VAL A 182 15.80 -5.38 24.23
N THR A 183 16.57 -4.35 23.87
CA THR A 183 16.09 -2.97 23.67
C THR A 183 16.06 -2.60 22.18
N GLU A 184 14.91 -2.06 21.76
CA GLU A 184 14.68 -1.46 20.44
C GLU A 184 15.39 -0.09 20.26
N THR A 185 16.52 0.13 20.92
CA THR A 185 17.31 1.37 20.82
C THR A 185 18.33 1.26 19.67
N ILE A 186 18.70 2.39 19.06
CA ILE A 186 19.68 2.46 17.96
C ILE A 186 21.11 2.45 18.52
N PHE A 187 21.33 3.15 19.63
CA PHE A 187 22.60 3.18 20.36
C PHE A 187 22.41 2.55 21.74
N GLU A 188 23.10 1.45 22.02
CA GLU A 188 23.07 0.80 23.35
C GLU A 188 23.86 1.59 24.40
N ASP A 189 24.89 2.32 23.98
CA ASP A 189 25.85 2.98 24.87
C ASP A 189 25.31 4.25 25.57
N VAL A 190 24.08 4.67 25.29
CA VAL A 190 23.52 5.95 25.78
C VAL A 190 22.34 5.70 26.70
N SER A 191 22.60 5.80 28.01
CA SER A 191 21.59 5.77 29.07
C SER A 191 21.13 7.19 29.44
N ARG A 192 20.08 7.30 30.28
CA ARG A 192 19.57 8.58 30.80
C ARG A 192 20.64 9.39 31.55
N GLU A 193 21.61 8.72 32.17
CA GLU A 193 22.72 9.36 32.89
C GLU A 193 23.68 10.10 31.96
N HIS A 194 23.73 9.71 30.68
CA HIS A 194 24.60 10.32 29.68
C HIS A 194 23.99 11.56 29.02
N LEU A 195 22.77 11.96 29.40
CA LEU A 195 22.07 13.10 28.83
C LEU A 195 22.82 14.42 29.09
N ASP A 196 23.38 14.57 30.28
CA ASP A 196 23.97 15.82 30.77
C ASP A 196 25.47 15.97 30.43
N LEU A 197 26.09 14.92 29.87
CA LEU A 197 27.51 14.89 29.53
C LEU A 197 27.86 15.69 28.26
N GLY A 198 26.88 16.02 27.42
CA GLY A 198 27.11 16.88 26.26
C GLY A 198 26.06 16.79 25.16
N LEU A 199 26.10 17.75 24.22
CA LEU A 199 25.12 17.92 23.14
C LEU A 199 25.00 16.69 22.24
N VAL A 200 26.11 16.00 21.96
CA VAL A 200 26.14 14.80 21.10
C VAL A 200 25.46 13.60 21.79
N SER A 201 25.71 13.40 23.09
CA SER A 201 25.06 12.34 23.89
C SER A 201 23.58 12.63 24.08
N CYS A 202 23.22 13.89 24.30
CA CYS A 202 21.84 14.37 24.31
C CYS A 202 21.11 14.09 22.99
N ALA A 203 21.73 14.41 21.84
CA ALA A 203 21.15 14.11 20.53
C ALA A 203 20.95 12.60 20.29
N LYS A 204 21.93 11.76 20.69
CA LYS A 204 21.79 10.29 20.62
C LYS A 204 20.68 9.76 21.52
N TYR A 205 20.52 10.32 22.72
CA TYR A 205 19.43 9.96 23.62
C TYR A 205 18.06 10.33 23.03
N PHE A 206 17.93 11.55 22.50
CA PHE A 206 16.70 11.97 21.83
C PHE A 206 16.39 11.06 20.63
N LEU A 207 17.35 10.73 19.77
CA LEU A 207 17.12 9.80 18.66
C LEU A 207 16.63 8.41 19.09
N ASN A 208 17.08 7.91 20.26
CA ASN A 208 16.61 6.64 20.81
C ASN A 208 15.21 6.73 21.44
N TYR A 209 14.92 7.80 22.19
CA TYR A 209 13.73 7.89 23.05
C TYR A 209 12.74 8.98 22.63
N PHE A 210 12.87 9.56 21.43
CA PHE A 210 12.02 10.66 20.96
C PHE A 210 10.54 10.29 21.07
N TYR A 211 10.14 9.18 20.42
CA TYR A 211 8.76 8.68 20.40
C TYR A 211 8.28 8.11 21.74
N TYR A 212 9.21 7.74 22.63
CA TYR A 212 8.85 7.27 23.97
C TYR A 212 8.50 8.44 24.90
N LYS A 213 9.12 9.61 24.69
CA LYS A 213 8.98 10.77 25.57
C LYS A 213 7.95 11.80 25.05
N PHE A 214 7.86 11.97 23.74
CA PHE A 214 6.92 12.85 23.05
C PHE A 214 5.91 12.02 22.26
#